data_AF-A0A371R033-F1
#
_entry.id   AF-A0A371R033-F1
#
_cell.length_a   1.000
_cell.length_b   1.000
_cell.length_c   1.000
_cell.angle_alpha   90.00
_cell.angle_beta   90.00
_cell.angle_gamma   90.00
#
_symmetry.space_group_name_H-M   'P 1'
#
loop_
_entity.id
_entity.type
_entity.pdbx_description
1 polymer ?
#
loop_
_entity_poly.entity_id
_entity_poly.type
_entity_poly.pdbx_seq_one_letter_code
_entity_poly.pdbx_strand_id
1 'polypeptide(L)'
;MKIEALTPQMSLRAPQFIVAGLPVNVEAVVNPPLNFTILLANREFKGAVPLDISTGFVNLVAVSRPKPPFALVSASATVFVINPVQLAVVAVAGLVAYKMTFAQRRGGVKEVAREVLVAVKGRVLPISAKEVVDALAFAFFKAGERAGIRYQRTWTYREYASMVAPYVKSVDCLWRVVHLAEKTLYSTYVPTSVEIRDAWACAEQL
;
A
#
# COMPACT_ATOMS: atom_id res chain seq x y z
N MET A 1 45.70 34.41 -37.58
CA MET A 1 45.05 35.04 -36.41
C MET A 1 43.85 34.18 -36.05
N LYS A 2 43.85 33.52 -34.89
CA LYS A 2 42.74 32.65 -34.46
C LYS A 2 41.71 33.54 -33.76
N ILE A 3 40.49 33.64 -34.29
CA ILE A 3 39.40 34.37 -33.64
C ILE A 3 38.78 33.39 -32.64
N GLU A 4 39.08 33.55 -31.35
CA GLU A 4 38.48 32.75 -30.29
C GLU A 4 37.21 33.44 -29.78
N ALA A 5 36.14 32.65 -29.65
CA ALA A 5 34.88 33.13 -29.10
C ALA A 5 35.03 33.36 -27.59
N LEU A 6 34.46 34.47 -27.09
CA LEU A 6 34.42 34.76 -25.67
C LEU A 6 33.50 33.75 -24.97
N THR A 7 33.92 33.20 -23.82
CA THR A 7 33.18 32.21 -23.04
C THR A 7 32.33 32.87 -21.95
N PRO A 8 31.00 32.95 -22.12
CA PRO A 8 30.11 33.46 -21.08
C PRO A 8 29.99 32.48 -19.89
N GLN A 9 29.67 33.00 -18.72
CA GLN A 9 29.34 32.21 -17.53
C GLN A 9 27.82 32.15 -17.33
N MET A 10 27.31 30.98 -16.95
CA MET A 10 25.89 30.76 -16.70
C MET A 10 25.68 30.05 -15.37
N SER A 11 24.68 30.49 -14.60
CA SER A 11 24.23 29.82 -13.38
C SER A 11 22.72 29.60 -13.42
N LEU A 12 22.27 28.51 -12.79
CA LEU A 12 20.88 28.10 -12.71
C LEU A 12 20.58 27.66 -11.27
N ARG A 13 19.56 28.25 -10.67
CA ARG A 13 19.03 27.89 -9.35
C ARG A 13 17.57 27.53 -9.48
N ALA A 14 17.22 26.38 -8.88
CA ALA A 14 15.86 25.88 -8.83
C ALA A 14 15.64 25.19 -7.47
N PRO A 15 14.38 25.15 -6.98
CA PRO A 15 14.05 24.38 -5.78
C PRO A 15 14.26 22.88 -6.02
N GLN A 16 14.64 22.15 -4.97
CA GLN A 16 14.89 20.71 -5.05
C GLN A 16 13.63 19.90 -5.38
N PHE A 17 12.46 20.38 -4.97
CA PHE A 17 11.16 19.74 -5.17
C PHE A 17 10.21 20.67 -5.88
N ILE A 18 9.50 20.15 -6.88
CA ILE A 18 8.50 20.89 -7.66
C ILE A 18 7.26 20.03 -7.90
N VAL A 19 6.10 20.65 -7.97
CA VAL A 19 4.82 19.96 -8.16
C VAL A 19 4.30 20.24 -9.57
N ALA A 20 3.96 19.19 -10.30
CA ALA A 20 3.35 19.32 -11.61
C ALA A 20 2.01 20.07 -11.51
N GLY A 21 1.80 21.04 -12.41
CA GLY A 21 0.63 21.93 -12.42
C GLY A 21 0.79 23.20 -11.58
N LEU A 22 1.86 23.34 -10.79
CA LEU A 22 2.13 24.56 -10.01
C LEU A 22 3.21 25.44 -10.66
N PRO A 23 3.14 26.77 -10.45
CA PRO A 23 4.22 27.66 -10.84
C PRO A 23 5.47 27.41 -10.01
N VAL A 24 6.65 27.59 -10.62
CA VAL A 24 7.94 27.39 -9.97
C VAL A 24 8.86 28.57 -10.30
N ASN A 25 9.46 29.13 -9.25
CA ASN A 25 10.49 30.15 -9.40
C ASN A 25 11.83 29.48 -9.74
N VAL A 26 12.33 29.75 -10.94
CA VAL A 26 13.64 29.31 -11.43
C VAL A 26 14.44 30.54 -11.76
N GLU A 27 15.64 30.66 -11.19
CA GLU A 27 16.54 31.79 -11.41
C GLU A 27 17.69 31.35 -12.31
N ALA A 28 17.87 32.01 -13.44
CA ALA A 28 18.96 31.77 -14.36
C ALA A 28 19.66 33.09 -14.68
N VAL A 29 20.98 33.10 -14.60
CA VAL A 29 21.82 34.29 -14.83
C VAL A 29 22.91 33.94 -15.82
N VAL A 30 23.09 34.78 -16.84
CA VAL A 30 24.18 34.68 -17.83
C VAL A 30 24.99 35.97 -17.80
N ASN A 31 26.32 35.87 -17.76
CA ASN A 31 27.24 37.00 -17.82
C ASN A 31 28.26 36.80 -18.97
N PRO A 32 28.36 37.73 -19.95
CA PRO A 32 27.54 38.94 -20.16
C PRO A 32 26.05 38.63 -20.42
N PRO A 33 25.15 39.62 -20.28
CA PRO A 33 23.71 39.41 -20.46
C PRO A 33 23.40 38.97 -21.90
N LEU A 34 22.96 37.71 -22.02
CA LEU A 34 22.58 37.07 -23.27
C LEU A 34 21.18 36.47 -23.13
N ASN A 35 20.45 36.38 -24.25
CA ASN A 35 19.18 35.68 -24.28
C ASN A 35 19.43 34.18 -24.09
N PHE A 36 18.60 33.54 -23.26
CA PHE A 36 18.65 32.11 -22.99
C PHE A 36 17.24 31.52 -22.95
N THR A 37 17.17 30.20 -23.00
CA THR A 37 15.94 29.44 -22.86
C THR A 37 16.15 28.40 -21.76
N ILE A 38 15.15 28.24 -20.90
CA ILE A 38 15.14 27.20 -19.87
C ILE A 38 14.34 26.02 -20.41
N LEU A 39 14.90 24.83 -20.26
CA LEU A 39 14.32 23.57 -20.66
C LEU A 39 14.06 22.73 -19.42
N LEU A 40 12.87 22.15 -19.31
CA LEU A 40 12.51 21.12 -18.34
C LEU A 40 12.16 19.85 -19.11
N ALA A 41 12.86 18.74 -18.84
CA ALA A 41 12.69 17.49 -19.59
C ALA A 41 12.76 17.70 -21.12
N ASN A 42 13.74 18.49 -21.59
CA ASN A 42 13.94 18.85 -23.00
C ASN A 42 12.80 19.67 -23.65
N ARG A 43 11.95 20.34 -22.86
CA ARG A 43 10.89 21.23 -23.35
C ARG A 43 11.02 22.62 -22.75
N GLU A 44 10.63 23.64 -23.50
CA GLU A 44 10.67 25.03 -23.01
C GLU A 44 9.84 25.19 -21.73
N PHE A 45 10.50 25.65 -20.68
CA PHE A 45 9.90 25.91 -19.38
C PHE A 45 9.26 27.30 -19.37
N LYS A 46 7.93 27.34 -19.24
CA LYS A 46 7.13 28.58 -19.29
C LYS A 46 6.63 29.02 -17.90
N GLY A 47 7.37 28.70 -16.85
CA GLY A 47 7.06 29.11 -15.46
C GLY A 47 6.19 28.14 -14.66
N ALA A 48 5.53 27.17 -15.32
CA ALA A 48 4.78 26.10 -14.66
C ALA A 48 5.27 24.72 -15.10
N VAL A 49 5.21 23.75 -14.20
CA VAL A 49 5.61 22.36 -14.48
C VAL A 49 4.47 21.65 -15.21
N PRO A 50 4.67 21.12 -16.43
CA PRO A 50 3.63 20.39 -17.15
C PRO A 50 3.14 19.15 -16.40
N LEU A 51 1.82 18.89 -16.47
CA LEU A 51 1.16 17.75 -15.82
C LEU A 51 1.49 16.38 -16.45
N ASP A 52 2.08 16.36 -17.65
CA ASP A 52 2.48 15.14 -18.34
C ASP A 52 3.91 14.69 -17.97
N ILE A 53 4.66 15.51 -17.22
CA ILE A 53 5.95 15.09 -16.67
C ILE A 53 5.73 14.07 -15.56
N SER A 54 6.42 12.95 -15.64
CA SER A 54 6.32 11.89 -14.64
C SER A 54 6.95 12.27 -13.30
N THR A 55 6.46 11.67 -12.23
CA THR A 55 7.09 11.82 -10.91
C THR A 55 8.51 11.26 -10.96
N GLY A 56 9.50 12.05 -10.53
CA GLY A 56 10.90 11.62 -10.54
C GLY A 56 11.90 12.76 -10.73
N PHE A 57 13.18 12.40 -10.81
CA PHE A 57 14.26 13.36 -11.06
C PHE A 57 14.28 13.80 -12.52
N VAL A 58 14.27 15.10 -12.73
CA VAL A 58 14.31 15.74 -14.05
C VAL A 58 15.37 16.83 -14.04
N ASN A 59 16.08 16.97 -15.16
CA ASN A 59 17.04 18.05 -15.32
C ASN A 59 16.33 19.31 -15.87
N LEU A 60 16.52 20.41 -15.16
CA LEU A 60 16.35 21.76 -15.68
C LEU A 60 17.66 22.16 -16.34
N VAL A 61 17.60 22.62 -17.59
CA VAL A 61 18.77 23.04 -18.37
C VAL A 61 18.50 24.41 -18.93
N ALA A 62 19.32 25.38 -18.61
CA ALA A 62 19.28 26.70 -19.22
C ALA A 62 20.38 26.78 -20.28
N VAL A 63 20.05 27.24 -21.48
CA VAL A 63 20.96 27.27 -22.64
C VAL A 63 20.92 28.66 -23.28
N SER A 64 22.09 29.27 -23.50
CA SER A 64 22.18 30.55 -24.21
C SER A 64 21.84 30.41 -25.70
N ARG A 65 21.40 31.50 -26.34
CA ARG A 65 21.21 31.52 -27.80
C ARG A 65 22.52 31.85 -28.51
N PRO A 66 22.77 31.31 -29.73
CA PRO A 66 23.96 31.64 -30.50
C PRO A 66 24.03 33.15 -30.78
N LYS A 67 25.11 33.80 -30.34
CA LYS A 67 25.37 35.23 -30.60
C LYS A 67 26.88 35.50 -30.67
N PRO A 68 27.49 35.60 -31.87
CA PRO A 68 28.88 36.00 -32.00
C PRO A 68 29.15 37.37 -31.33
N PRO A 69 30.31 37.59 -30.70
CA PRO A 69 31.48 36.71 -30.60
C PRO A 69 31.42 35.70 -29.44
N PHE A 70 30.25 35.46 -28.82
CA PHE A 70 30.13 34.58 -27.64
C PHE A 70 29.87 33.12 -28.02
N ALA A 71 30.51 32.20 -27.28
CA ALA A 71 30.24 30.78 -27.35
C ALA A 71 28.89 30.42 -26.70
N LEU A 72 28.31 29.29 -27.11
CA LEU A 72 27.15 28.68 -26.44
C LEU A 72 27.54 28.22 -25.04
N VAL A 73 26.68 28.49 -24.05
CA VAL A 73 26.84 28.04 -22.67
C VAL A 73 25.54 27.45 -22.15
N SER A 74 25.67 26.46 -21.26
CA SER A 74 24.54 25.84 -20.59
C SER A 74 24.83 25.64 -19.10
N ALA A 75 23.79 25.75 -18.28
CA ALA A 75 23.80 25.36 -16.86
C ALA A 75 22.67 24.37 -16.60
N SER A 76 22.88 23.42 -15.68
CA SER A 76 21.87 22.41 -15.34
C SER A 76 21.67 22.29 -13.83
N ALA A 77 20.43 21.99 -13.44
CA ALA A 77 20.03 21.71 -12.06
C ALA A 77 19.05 20.53 -12.05
N THR A 78 19.26 19.58 -11.13
CA THR A 78 18.37 18.42 -10.99
C THR A 78 17.27 18.75 -9.98
N VAL A 79 16.02 18.50 -10.36
CA VAL A 79 14.82 18.74 -9.55
C VAL A 79 13.96 17.50 -9.48
N PHE A 80 13.32 17.26 -8.34
CA PHE A 80 12.38 16.17 -8.16
C PHE A 80 10.95 16.66 -8.43
N VAL A 81 10.34 16.13 -9.48
CA VAL A 81 8.96 16.43 -9.87
C VAL A 81 8.01 15.51 -9.13
N ILE A 82 6.97 16.08 -8.51
CA ILE A 82 5.84 15.36 -7.93
C ILE A 82 4.65 15.54 -8.86
N ASN A 83 4.19 14.45 -9.48
CA ASN A 83 2.99 14.48 -10.31
C ASN A 83 1.78 13.95 -9.52
N PRO A 84 0.85 14.83 -9.09
CA PRO A 84 -0.30 14.43 -8.28
C PRO A 84 -1.24 13.48 -9.02
N VAL A 85 -1.32 13.55 -10.37
CA VAL A 85 -2.17 12.65 -11.18
C VAL A 85 -1.68 11.21 -11.07
N GLN A 86 -0.36 11.00 -11.14
CA GLN A 86 0.22 9.65 -11.02
C GLN A 86 0.06 9.09 -9.60
N LEU A 87 0.21 9.93 -8.57
CA LEU A 87 -0.01 9.53 -7.18
C LEU A 87 -1.46 9.11 -6.92
N ALA A 88 -2.43 9.82 -7.51
CA ALA A 88 -3.85 9.47 -7.39
C ALA A 88 -4.16 8.08 -7.97
N VAL A 89 -3.59 7.72 -9.12
CA VAL A 89 -3.79 6.40 -9.75
C VAL A 89 -3.27 5.28 -8.86
N VAL A 90 -2.08 5.44 -8.27
CA VAL A 90 -1.49 4.44 -7.36
C VAL A 90 -2.35 4.28 -6.10
N ALA A 91 -2.83 5.37 -5.52
CA ALA A 91 -3.70 5.34 -4.34
C ALA A 91 -5.02 4.59 -4.61
N VAL A 92 -5.63 4.84 -5.78
CA VAL A 92 -6.87 4.15 -6.18
C VAL A 92 -6.63 2.66 -6.39
N ALA A 93 -5.55 2.27 -7.09
CA ALA A 93 -5.20 0.87 -7.29
C ALA A 93 -4.97 0.14 -5.96
N GLY A 94 -4.26 0.77 -5.01
CA GLY A 94 -4.08 0.25 -3.66
C GLY A 94 -5.39 0.06 -2.91
N LEU A 95 -6.31 1.02 -3.00
CA LEU A 95 -7.61 0.94 -2.35
C LEU A 95 -8.50 -0.17 -2.95
N VAL A 96 -8.46 -0.37 -4.26
CA VAL A 96 -9.16 -1.46 -4.94
C VAL A 96 -8.59 -2.81 -4.51
N ALA A 97 -7.26 -2.98 -4.52
CA ALA A 97 -6.60 -4.20 -4.06
C ALA A 97 -6.91 -4.51 -2.59
N TYR A 98 -6.90 -3.49 -1.73
CA TYR A 98 -7.29 -3.62 -0.32
C TYR A 98 -8.74 -4.07 -0.17
N LYS A 99 -9.68 -3.46 -0.90
CA LYS A 99 -11.09 -3.86 -0.87
C LYS A 99 -11.30 -5.29 -1.37
N MET A 100 -10.62 -5.69 -2.44
CA MET A 100 -10.70 -7.05 -2.98
C MET A 100 -10.20 -8.10 -1.98
N THR A 101 -9.01 -7.89 -1.42
CA THR A 101 -8.45 -8.80 -0.40
C THR A 101 -9.31 -8.87 0.84
N PHE A 102 -9.84 -7.74 1.32
CA PHE A 102 -10.75 -7.70 2.45
C PHE A 102 -12.08 -8.43 2.18
N ALA A 103 -12.63 -8.27 0.97
CA ALA A 103 -13.85 -8.96 0.56
C ALA A 103 -13.64 -10.48 0.45
N GLN A 104 -12.51 -10.94 -0.10
CA GLN A 104 -12.15 -12.36 -0.17
C GLN A 104 -12.00 -12.97 1.22
N ARG A 105 -11.31 -12.28 2.15
CA ARG A 105 -11.21 -12.72 3.55
C ARG A 105 -12.57 -12.86 4.21
N ARG A 106 -13.47 -11.89 4.03
CA ARG A 106 -14.84 -11.99 4.54
C ARG A 106 -15.64 -13.13 3.91
N GLY A 107 -15.45 -13.41 2.63
CA GLY A 107 -16.08 -14.54 1.93
C GLY A 107 -15.60 -15.89 2.49
N GLY A 108 -14.29 -16.06 2.63
CA GLY A 108 -13.70 -17.27 3.20
C GLY A 108 -14.08 -17.51 4.65
N VAL A 109 -14.09 -16.47 5.49
CA VAL A 109 -14.54 -16.57 6.90
C VAL A 109 -16.01 -16.96 6.98
N LYS A 110 -16.89 -16.38 6.14
CA LYS A 110 -18.31 -16.76 6.10
C LYS A 110 -18.54 -18.20 5.67
N GLU A 111 -17.72 -18.70 4.75
CA GLU A 111 -17.82 -20.09 4.30
C GLU A 111 -17.33 -21.07 5.37
N VAL A 112 -16.23 -20.74 6.07
CA VAL A 112 -15.79 -21.52 7.25
C VAL A 112 -16.85 -21.45 8.36
N ALA A 113 -17.45 -20.29 8.63
CA ALA A 113 -18.52 -20.14 9.61
C ALA A 113 -19.74 -21.00 9.23
N ARG A 114 -20.08 -21.10 7.94
CA ARG A 114 -21.15 -21.99 7.46
C ARG A 114 -20.82 -23.46 7.74
N GLU A 115 -19.60 -23.92 7.45
CA GLU A 115 -19.16 -25.29 7.75
C GLU A 115 -19.18 -25.58 9.26
N VAL A 116 -18.74 -24.62 10.07
CA VAL A 116 -18.75 -24.71 11.55
C VAL A 116 -20.19 -24.77 12.08
N LEU A 117 -21.12 -23.96 11.57
CA LEU A 117 -22.52 -23.94 12.00
C LEU A 117 -23.32 -25.17 11.55
N VAL A 118 -23.05 -25.72 10.37
CA VAL A 118 -23.70 -26.94 9.88
C VAL A 118 -23.39 -28.14 10.78
N ALA A 119 -22.21 -28.16 11.42
CA ALA A 119 -21.86 -29.17 12.43
C ALA A 119 -22.77 -29.16 13.67
N VAL A 120 -23.50 -28.06 13.93
CA VAL A 120 -24.32 -27.85 15.14
C VAL A 120 -25.79 -28.31 14.96
N LYS A 121 -26.12 -29.00 13.85
CA LYS A 121 -27.42 -29.67 13.61
C LYS A 121 -28.68 -28.82 13.92
N GLY A 122 -28.75 -27.60 13.41
CA GLY A 122 -30.01 -26.83 13.38
C GLY A 122 -30.50 -26.24 14.71
N ARG A 123 -29.67 -26.18 15.75
CA ARG A 123 -30.01 -25.45 16.98
C ARG A 123 -29.95 -23.94 16.75
N VAL A 124 -30.94 -23.22 17.27
CA VAL A 124 -30.88 -21.75 17.36
C VAL A 124 -29.85 -21.41 18.44
N LEU A 125 -28.73 -20.83 18.02
CA LEU A 125 -27.66 -20.43 18.93
C LEU A 125 -27.97 -19.06 19.56
N PRO A 126 -27.71 -18.87 20.86
CA PRO A 126 -27.71 -17.53 21.45
C PRO A 126 -26.63 -16.67 20.82
N ILE A 127 -26.79 -15.34 20.87
CA ILE A 127 -25.87 -14.36 20.25
C ILE A 127 -24.42 -14.60 20.68
N SER A 128 -24.20 -14.88 21.97
CA SER A 128 -22.86 -15.16 22.52
C SER A 128 -22.21 -16.40 21.92
N ALA A 129 -22.97 -17.45 21.64
CA ALA A 129 -22.44 -18.65 20.98
C ALA A 129 -22.12 -18.41 19.50
N LYS A 130 -22.88 -17.54 18.83
CA LYS A 130 -22.59 -17.12 17.46
C LYS A 130 -21.27 -16.34 17.36
N GLU A 131 -21.01 -15.44 18.31
CA GLU A 131 -19.75 -14.68 18.34
C GLU A 131 -18.52 -15.59 18.53
N VAL A 132 -18.65 -16.65 19.33
CA VAL A 132 -17.58 -17.66 19.47
C VAL A 132 -17.39 -18.44 18.18
N VAL A 133 -18.47 -18.79 17.47
CA VAL A 133 -18.39 -19.44 16.16
C VAL A 133 -17.68 -18.54 15.14
N ASP A 134 -18.00 -17.25 15.12
CA ASP A 134 -17.36 -16.29 14.22
C ASP A 134 -15.87 -16.15 14.52
N ALA A 135 -15.48 -16.11 15.80
CA ALA A 135 -14.08 -16.11 16.22
C ALA A 135 -13.34 -17.39 15.80
N LEU A 136 -13.96 -18.56 15.97
CA LEU A 136 -13.41 -19.85 15.52
C LEU A 136 -13.26 -19.89 13.99
N ALA A 137 -14.28 -19.44 13.26
CA ALA A 137 -14.25 -19.42 11.81
C ALA A 137 -13.14 -18.50 11.27
N PHE A 138 -12.95 -17.34 11.91
CA PHE A 138 -11.86 -16.44 11.60
C PHE A 138 -10.48 -17.07 11.89
N ALA A 139 -10.33 -17.72 13.05
CA ALA A 139 -9.12 -18.45 13.42
C ALA A 139 -8.77 -19.56 12.41
N PHE A 140 -9.75 -20.38 12.06
CA PHE A 140 -9.58 -21.50 11.13
C PHE A 140 -9.33 -21.05 9.70
N PHE A 141 -9.97 -19.97 9.25
CA PHE A 141 -9.67 -19.36 7.97
C PHE A 141 -8.21 -18.90 7.91
N LYS A 142 -7.76 -18.13 8.91
CA LYS A 142 -6.41 -17.57 8.95
C LYS A 142 -5.32 -18.64 9.08
N ALA A 143 -5.55 -19.65 9.92
CA ALA A 143 -4.66 -20.79 10.06
C ALA A 143 -4.62 -21.64 8.77
N GLY A 144 -5.78 -21.83 8.14
CA GLY A 144 -5.91 -22.56 6.88
C GLY A 144 -5.24 -21.87 5.70
N GLU A 145 -5.33 -20.53 5.61
CA GLU A 145 -4.62 -19.75 4.58
C GLU A 145 -3.10 -19.96 4.64
N ARG A 146 -2.54 -20.14 5.85
CA ARG A 146 -1.10 -20.38 6.01
C ARG A 146 -0.69 -21.81 5.76
N ALA A 147 -1.52 -22.75 6.19
CA ALA A 147 -1.27 -24.18 5.97
C ALA A 147 -1.58 -24.61 4.53
N GLY A 148 -2.35 -23.82 3.77
CA GLY A 148 -2.91 -24.24 2.47
C GLY A 148 -4.02 -25.30 2.61
N ILE A 149 -4.57 -25.48 3.81
CA ILE A 149 -5.56 -26.51 4.13
C ILE A 149 -6.84 -25.82 4.58
N ARG A 150 -7.94 -26.09 3.89
CA ARG A 150 -9.25 -25.48 4.22
C ARG A 150 -10.05 -26.39 5.14
N TYR A 151 -10.63 -25.83 6.22
CA TYR A 151 -11.53 -26.58 7.10
C TYR A 151 -12.71 -27.22 6.35
N GLN A 152 -13.01 -28.46 6.70
CA GLN A 152 -14.15 -29.22 6.19
C GLN A 152 -14.94 -29.79 7.39
N ARG A 153 -16.28 -29.80 7.30
CA ARG A 153 -17.17 -30.35 8.34
C ARG A 153 -16.98 -31.83 8.68
N THR A 154 -16.25 -32.58 7.86
CA THR A 154 -15.93 -33.99 8.11
C THR A 154 -14.86 -34.17 9.18
N TRP A 155 -14.11 -33.12 9.49
CA TRP A 155 -13.12 -33.11 10.56
C TRP A 155 -13.69 -32.49 11.83
N THR A 156 -13.21 -32.98 12.97
CA THR A 156 -13.42 -32.30 14.24
C THR A 156 -12.59 -31.02 14.32
N TYR A 157 -12.98 -30.10 15.19
CA TYR A 157 -12.21 -28.87 15.42
C TYR A 157 -10.78 -29.20 15.89
N ARG A 158 -10.58 -30.24 16.71
CA ARG A 158 -9.25 -30.66 17.18
C ARG A 158 -8.39 -31.27 16.09
N GLU A 159 -8.97 -32.12 15.24
CA GLU A 159 -8.26 -32.71 14.10
C GLU A 159 -7.76 -31.63 13.16
N TYR A 160 -8.64 -30.69 12.77
CA TYR A 160 -8.23 -29.57 11.93
C TYR A 160 -7.19 -28.67 12.60
N ALA A 161 -7.40 -28.32 13.88
CA ALA A 161 -6.45 -27.51 14.64
C ALA A 161 -5.06 -28.18 14.69
N SER A 162 -5.00 -29.49 14.86
CA SER A 162 -3.73 -30.24 14.88
C SER A 162 -3.01 -30.20 13.54
N MET A 163 -3.75 -30.25 12.42
CA MET A 163 -3.17 -30.14 11.07
C MET A 163 -2.58 -28.75 10.80
N VAL A 164 -3.23 -27.68 11.26
CA VAL A 164 -2.80 -26.30 11.00
C VAL A 164 -1.88 -25.74 12.09
N ALA A 165 -1.77 -26.37 13.26
CA ALA A 165 -0.97 -25.91 14.39
C ALA A 165 0.51 -25.62 14.04
N PRO A 166 1.20 -26.42 13.21
CA PRO A 166 2.58 -26.12 12.83
C PRO A 166 2.76 -24.81 12.05
N TYR A 167 1.69 -24.27 11.45
CA TYR A 167 1.73 -23.13 10.53
C TYR A 167 1.21 -21.81 11.15
N VAL A 168 0.71 -21.85 12.38
CA VAL A 168 0.23 -20.65 13.10
C VAL A 168 1.33 -20.02 13.95
N LYS A 169 1.21 -18.71 14.20
CA LYS A 169 2.17 -17.98 15.04
C LYS A 169 2.10 -18.37 16.52
N SER A 170 0.89 -18.71 16.99
CA SER A 170 0.64 -19.04 18.39
C SER A 170 -0.28 -20.25 18.49
N VAL A 171 0.32 -21.40 18.78
CA VAL A 171 -0.40 -22.66 18.97
C VAL A 171 -1.33 -22.57 20.19
N ASP A 172 -0.90 -21.90 21.26
CA ASP A 172 -1.71 -21.68 22.45
C ASP A 172 -2.97 -20.87 22.13
N CYS A 173 -2.86 -19.82 21.32
CA CYS A 173 -4.02 -19.04 20.88
C CYS A 173 -5.00 -19.87 20.06
N LEU A 174 -4.50 -20.78 19.20
CA LEU A 174 -5.33 -21.64 18.37
C LEU A 174 -6.18 -22.56 19.25
N TRP A 175 -5.53 -23.21 20.21
CA TRP A 175 -6.21 -24.13 21.11
C TRP A 175 -7.17 -23.43 22.06
N ARG A 176 -6.88 -22.21 22.53
CA ARG A 176 -7.82 -21.42 23.34
C ARG A 176 -9.14 -21.15 22.61
N VAL A 177 -9.07 -20.74 21.34
CA VAL A 177 -10.27 -20.48 20.52
C VAL A 177 -11.05 -21.79 20.29
N VAL A 178 -10.35 -22.88 19.97
CA VAL A 178 -10.97 -24.20 19.78
C VAL A 178 -11.67 -24.69 21.04
N HIS A 179 -11.02 -24.59 22.20
CA HIS A 179 -11.58 -25.06 23.46
C HIS A 179 -12.81 -24.25 23.88
N LEU A 180 -12.78 -22.93 23.70
CA LEU A 180 -13.95 -22.09 23.96
C LEU A 180 -15.11 -22.46 23.04
N ALA A 181 -14.85 -22.68 21.76
CA ALA A 181 -15.88 -23.09 20.80
C ALA A 181 -16.48 -24.45 21.12
N GLU A 182 -15.66 -25.46 21.42
CA GLU A 182 -16.17 -26.78 21.83
C GLU A 182 -17.00 -26.71 23.10
N LYS A 183 -16.50 -26.00 24.13
CA LYS A 183 -17.22 -25.81 25.39
C LYS A 183 -18.57 -25.14 25.13
N THR A 184 -18.62 -24.13 24.27
CA THR A 184 -19.84 -23.37 23.97
C THR A 184 -20.83 -24.15 23.10
N LEU A 185 -20.35 -24.95 22.14
CA LEU A 185 -21.20 -25.61 21.15
C LEU A 185 -21.65 -27.02 21.57
N TYR A 186 -20.84 -27.72 22.35
CA TYR A 186 -21.10 -29.09 22.78
C TYR A 186 -21.57 -29.22 24.22
N SER A 187 -21.66 -28.12 24.98
CA SER A 187 -22.21 -28.12 26.35
C SER A 187 -23.25 -27.02 26.56
N THR A 188 -23.85 -26.95 27.75
CA THR A 188 -24.77 -25.87 28.15
C THR A 188 -24.04 -24.60 28.61
N TYR A 189 -22.74 -24.49 28.32
CA TYR A 189 -21.92 -23.36 28.73
C TYR A 189 -22.26 -22.10 27.94
N VAL A 190 -22.43 -20.99 28.67
CA VAL A 190 -22.60 -19.66 28.07
C VAL A 190 -21.29 -18.89 28.24
N PRO A 191 -20.60 -18.51 27.16
CA PRO A 191 -19.33 -17.80 27.23
C PRO A 191 -19.54 -16.38 27.73
N THR A 192 -18.58 -15.91 28.54
CA THR A 192 -18.56 -14.53 29.03
C THR A 192 -18.05 -13.56 27.96
N SER A 193 -18.37 -12.27 28.11
CA SER A 193 -17.88 -11.23 27.20
C SER A 193 -16.35 -11.10 27.20
N VAL A 194 -15.70 -11.42 28.32
CA VAL A 194 -14.23 -11.44 28.43
C VAL A 194 -13.66 -12.60 27.62
N GLU A 195 -14.20 -13.81 27.75
CA GLU A 195 -13.74 -14.97 26.98
C GLU A 195 -13.92 -14.78 25.47
N ILE A 196 -15.03 -14.16 25.04
CA ILE A 196 -15.27 -13.84 23.63
C ILE A 196 -14.21 -12.84 23.12
N ARG A 197 -13.92 -11.78 23.90
CA ARG A 197 -12.90 -10.79 23.55
C ARG A 197 -11.51 -11.43 23.45
N ASP A 198 -11.16 -12.29 24.40
CA ASP A 198 -9.89 -12.99 24.43
C ASP A 198 -9.76 -13.96 23.25
N ALA A 199 -10.85 -14.62 22.85
CA ALA A 199 -10.88 -15.48 21.67
C ALA A 199 -10.63 -14.70 20.37
N TRP A 200 -11.23 -13.52 20.21
CA TRP A 200 -10.93 -12.64 19.07
C TRP A 200 -9.48 -12.18 19.06
N ALA A 201 -8.95 -11.75 20.21
CA ALA A 201 -7.54 -11.36 20.34
C ALA A 201 -6.61 -12.54 19.98
N CYS A 202 -6.93 -13.76 20.42
CA CYS A 202 -6.19 -14.97 20.04
C CYS A 202 -6.25 -15.22 18.52
N ALA A 203 -7.43 -15.13 17.90
CA ALA A 203 -7.60 -15.36 16.47
C ALA A 203 -6.85 -14.31 15.61
N GLU A 204 -6.76 -13.06 16.07
CA GLU A 204 -5.95 -12.00 15.47
C GLU A 204 -4.44 -12.24 15.58
N GLN A 205 -3.99 -13.07 16.52
CA GLN A 205 -2.59 -13.42 16.70
C GLN A 205 -2.16 -14.66 15.92
N LEU A 206 -3.10 -15.48 15.45
CA LEU A 206 -2.81 -16.69 14.66
C LEU A 206 -2.02 -16.42 13.40
#